data_AF-A0A3E0KA45-F1
#
_entry.id   AF-A0A3E0KA45-F1
#
_cell.length_a   1.000
_cell.length_b   1.000
_cell.length_c   1.000
_cell.angle_alpha   90.00
_cell.angle_beta   90.00
_cell.angle_gamma   90.00
#
_symmetry.space_group_name_H-M   'P 1'
#
loop_
_entity.id
_entity.type
_entity.pdbx_description
1 polymer ?
#
loop_
_entity_poly.entity_id
_entity_poly.type
_entity_poly.pdbx_seq_one_letter_code
_entity_poly.pdbx_strand_id
1 'polypeptide(L)'
;MEGGRRANRSGRVLENIVESVFQTHGYQIVPYTEWSKKQDQYAGARLLLKNVPYTTIYGHTGRSEFVVVLDGQPRIRIECKWQQSSGSVDEKFPYLYLNAVEAMPEPTVVIIVDGGGAKAHAVNWLRAAAENRLYVANPSKSIRVLDSTGFVRWANDVLPTLG
;
A
#
# COMPACT_ATOMS: atom_id res chain seq x y z
N MET A 1 1.76 -0.49 28.73
CA MET A 1 1.68 -1.52 27.66
C MET A 1 0.39 -1.47 26.83
N GLU A 2 -0.61 -0.62 27.14
CA GLU A 2 -1.87 -0.55 26.38
C GLU A 2 -1.81 0.22 25.05
N GLY A 3 -0.94 1.23 24.94
CA GLY A 3 -0.82 2.04 23.72
C GLY A 3 -0.38 1.24 22.48
N GLY A 4 0.57 0.32 22.63
CA GLY A 4 1.04 -0.54 21.52
C GLY A 4 0.01 -1.58 21.05
N ARG A 5 -0.79 -2.14 21.97
CA ARG A 5 -1.88 -3.08 21.63
C ARG A 5 -3.02 -2.37 20.89
N ARG A 6 -3.36 -1.15 21.28
CA ARG A 6 -4.40 -0.34 20.61
C ARG A 6 -3.95 0.12 19.22
N ALA A 7 -2.70 0.56 19.07
CA ALA A 7 -2.09 0.89 17.78
C ALA A 7 -2.04 -0.33 16.83
N ASN A 8 -1.70 -1.52 17.35
CA ASN A 8 -1.69 -2.76 16.55
C ASN A 8 -3.10 -3.25 16.16
N ARG A 9 -4.15 -2.88 16.90
CA ARG A 9 -5.54 -3.22 16.55
C ARG A 9 -6.13 -2.24 15.55
N SER A 10 -5.73 -0.97 15.62
CA SER A 10 -6.20 0.09 14.73
C SER A 10 -5.47 0.08 13.38
N GLY A 11 -4.18 -0.26 13.34
CA GLY A 11 -3.43 -0.47 12.08
C GLY A 11 -4.06 -1.50 11.16
N ARG A 12 -4.65 -2.56 11.73
CA ARG A 12 -5.34 -3.61 10.97
C ARG A 12 -6.64 -3.16 10.31
N VAL A 13 -7.19 -2.00 10.67
CA VAL A 13 -8.49 -1.58 10.10
C VAL A 13 -8.36 -1.38 8.59
N LEU A 14 -7.34 -0.65 8.13
CA LEU A 14 -7.09 -0.47 6.69
C LEU A 14 -6.70 -1.78 6.02
N GLU A 15 -5.83 -2.57 6.65
CA GLU A 15 -5.45 -3.89 6.12
C GLU A 15 -6.67 -4.78 5.90
N ASN A 16 -7.59 -4.86 6.87
CA ASN A 16 -8.82 -5.64 6.77
C ASN A 16 -9.75 -5.11 5.66
N ILE A 17 -9.83 -3.79 5.47
CA ILE A 17 -10.59 -3.18 4.38
C ILE A 17 -10.00 -3.60 3.03
N VAL A 18 -8.68 -3.49 2.87
CA VAL A 18 -7.98 -3.94 1.66
C VAL A 18 -8.25 -5.42 1.40
N GLU A 19 -7.99 -6.28 2.37
CA GLU A 19 -8.22 -7.72 2.24
C GLU A 19 -9.66 -8.06 1.84
N SER A 20 -10.66 -7.45 2.50
CA SER A 20 -12.07 -7.70 2.22
C SER A 20 -12.46 -7.27 0.79
N VAL A 21 -11.98 -6.12 0.34
CA VAL A 21 -12.22 -5.63 -1.03
C VAL A 21 -11.61 -6.60 -2.04
N PHE A 22 -10.35 -6.97 -1.88
CA PHE A 22 -9.67 -7.87 -2.81
C PHE A 22 -10.30 -9.28 -2.83
N GLN A 23 -10.70 -9.82 -1.68
CA GLN A 23 -11.45 -11.09 -1.61
C GLN A 23 -12.78 -11.02 -2.35
N THR A 24 -13.52 -9.90 -2.22
CA THR A 24 -14.78 -9.68 -2.94
C THR A 24 -14.58 -9.67 -4.45
N HIS A 25 -13.40 -9.23 -4.92
CA HIS A 25 -13.00 -9.27 -6.34
C HIS A 25 -12.29 -10.57 -6.75
N GLY A 26 -12.35 -11.62 -5.93
CA GLY A 26 -11.84 -12.95 -6.25
C GLY A 26 -10.32 -13.12 -6.13
N TYR A 27 -9.62 -12.21 -5.47
CA TYR A 27 -8.19 -12.35 -5.22
C TYR A 27 -7.91 -13.32 -4.07
N GLN A 28 -6.87 -14.13 -4.24
CA GLN A 28 -6.31 -14.95 -3.17
C GLN A 28 -5.31 -14.13 -2.37
N ILE A 29 -5.47 -14.11 -1.05
CA ILE A 29 -4.53 -13.44 -0.15
C ILE A 29 -3.46 -14.42 0.28
N VAL A 30 -2.20 -14.14 -0.04
CA VAL A 30 -1.09 -15.08 0.18
C VAL A 30 0.10 -14.36 0.83
N PRO A 31 0.73 -14.90 1.88
CA PRO A 31 1.99 -14.36 2.37
C PRO A 31 3.08 -14.44 1.28
N TYR A 32 3.84 -13.36 1.09
CA TYR A 32 4.94 -13.34 0.10
C TYR A 32 5.88 -14.54 0.23
N THR A 33 6.19 -14.95 1.46
CA THR A 33 7.09 -16.07 1.76
C THR A 33 6.56 -17.43 1.31
N GLU A 34 5.25 -17.57 1.18
CA GLU A 34 4.62 -18.77 0.64
C GLU A 34 4.63 -18.73 -0.89
N TRP A 35 4.17 -17.62 -1.46
CA TRP A 35 4.20 -17.38 -2.90
C TRP A 35 5.59 -17.56 -3.50
N SER A 36 6.62 -16.99 -2.86
CA SER A 36 8.01 -17.03 -3.37
C SER A 36 8.59 -18.45 -3.46
N LYS A 37 8.00 -19.43 -2.76
CA LYS A 37 8.46 -20.83 -2.77
C LYS A 37 7.67 -21.69 -3.74
N LYS A 38 6.51 -21.24 -4.20
CA LYS A 38 5.52 -22.04 -4.91
C LYS A 38 4.84 -21.26 -6.04
N GLN A 39 5.61 -20.42 -6.76
CA GLN A 39 5.05 -19.51 -7.78
C GLN A 39 4.23 -20.24 -8.84
N ASP A 40 4.69 -21.42 -9.29
CA ASP A 40 3.99 -22.24 -10.29
C ASP A 40 2.58 -22.67 -9.83
N GLN A 41 2.35 -22.83 -8.52
CA GLN A 41 1.04 -23.21 -7.97
C GLN A 41 0.01 -22.07 -8.06
N TYR A 42 0.48 -20.83 -8.28
CA TYR A 42 -0.36 -19.66 -8.42
C TYR A 42 -0.42 -19.13 -9.86
N ALA A 43 0.02 -19.92 -10.84
CA ALA A 43 -0.08 -19.56 -12.25
C ALA A 43 -1.53 -19.25 -12.64
N GLY A 44 -1.75 -18.07 -13.23
CA GLY A 44 -3.09 -17.60 -13.62
C GLY A 44 -3.98 -17.12 -12.47
N ALA A 45 -3.52 -17.16 -11.21
CA ALA A 45 -4.27 -16.67 -10.07
C ALA A 45 -4.11 -15.15 -9.90
N ARG A 46 -5.18 -14.48 -9.44
CA ARG A 46 -5.16 -13.09 -9.01
C ARG A 46 -4.76 -13.05 -7.53
N LEU A 47 -3.61 -12.49 -7.20
CA LEU A 47 -3.08 -12.53 -5.84
C LEU A 47 -2.98 -11.16 -5.20
N LEU A 48 -3.30 -11.11 -3.91
CA LEU A 48 -2.89 -10.04 -3.02
C LEU A 48 -1.83 -10.60 -2.07
N LEU A 49 -0.57 -10.30 -2.35
CA LEU A 49 0.55 -10.74 -1.53
C LEU A 49 0.67 -9.90 -0.27
N LYS A 50 0.91 -10.53 0.89
CA LYS A 50 1.17 -9.84 2.16
C LYS A 50 2.65 -9.77 2.49
N ASN A 51 3.06 -8.70 3.16
CA ASN A 51 4.41 -8.53 3.72
C ASN A 51 5.52 -8.66 2.67
N VAL A 52 5.39 -7.95 1.55
CA VAL A 52 6.32 -8.08 0.42
C VAL A 52 7.59 -7.25 0.70
N PRO A 53 8.78 -7.88 0.72
CA PRO A 53 10.02 -7.16 0.99
C PRO A 53 10.39 -6.22 -0.16
N TYR A 54 11.11 -5.15 0.17
CA TYR A 54 11.80 -4.28 -0.78
C TYR A 54 13.03 -3.66 -0.10
N THR A 55 14.01 -3.21 -0.88
CA THR A 55 15.14 -2.45 -0.35
C THR A 55 14.74 -0.99 -0.28
N THR A 56 14.73 -0.40 0.91
CA THR A 56 14.34 1.01 1.11
C THR A 56 15.40 1.98 0.56
N ILE A 57 15.06 3.26 0.50
CA ILE A 57 16.00 4.35 0.13
C ILE A 57 17.21 4.47 1.09
N TYR A 58 17.18 3.82 2.26
CA TYR A 58 18.31 3.76 3.19
C TYR A 58 19.10 2.45 3.10
N GLY A 59 18.80 1.59 2.11
CA GLY A 59 19.55 0.36 1.85
C GLY A 59 19.20 -0.83 2.75
N HIS A 60 18.26 -0.68 3.70
CA HIS A 60 17.78 -1.79 4.53
C HIS A 60 16.46 -2.37 4.01
N THR A 61 16.14 -3.58 4.45
CA THR A 61 14.90 -4.28 4.08
C THR A 61 13.67 -3.64 4.72
N GLY A 62 12.78 -3.11 3.88
CA GLY A 62 11.41 -2.74 4.23
C GLY A 62 10.44 -3.87 3.90
N ARG A 63 9.22 -3.81 4.45
CA ARG A 63 8.12 -4.73 4.11
C ARG A 63 6.86 -3.91 3.91
N SER A 64 6.25 -4.05 2.75
CA SER A 64 4.95 -3.44 2.47
C SER A 64 3.82 -4.32 2.96
N GLU A 65 2.70 -3.69 3.29
CA GLU A 65 1.51 -4.42 3.72
C GLU A 65 1.00 -5.31 2.58
N PHE A 66 0.85 -4.78 1.36
CA PHE A 66 0.39 -5.59 0.22
C PHE A 66 1.04 -5.30 -1.13
N VAL A 67 1.05 -6.32 -2.00
CA VAL A 67 1.33 -6.19 -3.44
C VAL A 67 0.36 -7.04 -4.25
N VAL A 68 -0.29 -6.43 -5.23
CA VAL A 68 -1.17 -7.09 -6.20
C VAL A 68 -0.32 -7.72 -7.29
N VAL A 69 -0.52 -9.01 -7.53
CA VAL A 69 0.12 -9.76 -8.62
C VAL A 69 -0.94 -10.15 -9.64
N LEU A 70 -0.63 -9.86 -10.91
CA LEU A 70 -1.43 -10.21 -12.09
C LEU A 70 -0.51 -10.91 -13.08
N ASP A 71 -0.95 -12.05 -13.62
CA ASP A 71 -0.18 -12.87 -14.55
C ASP A 71 1.25 -13.16 -14.07
N GLY A 72 1.39 -13.43 -12.77
CA GLY A 72 2.68 -13.70 -12.12
C GLY A 72 3.58 -12.47 -11.93
N GLN A 73 3.15 -11.28 -12.35
CA GLN A 73 3.92 -10.04 -12.24
C GLN A 73 3.37 -9.13 -11.13
N PRO A 74 4.21 -8.60 -10.23
CA PRO A 74 3.83 -7.52 -9.31
C PRO A 74 3.42 -6.24 -10.06
N ARG A 75 2.24 -5.69 -9.77
CA ARG A 75 1.70 -4.52 -10.51
C ARG A 75 1.38 -3.33 -9.64
N ILE A 76 0.83 -3.56 -8.46
CA ILE A 76 0.35 -2.50 -7.58
C ILE A 76 0.83 -2.77 -6.16
N ARG A 77 1.55 -1.83 -5.56
CA ARG A 77 1.89 -1.89 -4.13
C ARG A 77 0.88 -1.06 -3.34
N ILE A 78 0.47 -1.54 -2.18
CA ILE A 78 -0.48 -0.85 -1.31
C ILE A 78 0.14 -0.68 0.07
N GLU A 79 0.14 0.55 0.55
CA GLU A 79 0.66 0.96 1.85
C GLU A 79 -0.46 1.51 2.72
N CYS A 80 -0.63 0.97 3.92
CA CYS A 80 -1.71 1.36 4.84
C CYS A 80 -1.15 2.21 5.99
N LYS A 81 -1.66 3.43 6.18
CA LYS A 81 -1.27 4.32 7.28
C LYS A 81 -2.51 4.82 8.03
N TRP A 82 -2.89 4.06 9.05
CA TRP A 82 -3.99 4.42 9.95
C TRP A 82 -3.47 5.17 11.18
N GLN A 83 -4.09 6.30 11.51
CA GLN A 83 -3.76 7.08 12.70
C GLN A 83 -5.01 7.69 13.32
N GLN A 84 -5.32 7.34 14.58
CA GLN A 84 -6.50 7.82 15.32
C GLN A 84 -6.22 9.01 16.26
N SER A 85 -4.96 9.28 16.58
CA SER A 85 -4.54 10.38 17.45
C SER A 85 -3.31 11.06 16.88
N SER A 86 -3.14 12.36 17.16
CA SER A 86 -1.94 13.11 16.80
C SER A 86 -0.68 12.41 17.32
N GLY A 87 0.35 12.32 16.49
CA GLY A 87 1.59 11.59 16.76
C GLY A 87 2.47 11.52 15.51
N SER A 88 3.70 11.02 15.63
CA SER A 88 4.76 11.10 14.61
C SER A 88 4.61 10.17 13.40
N VAL A 89 3.43 9.62 13.15
CA VAL A 89 3.20 8.79 11.95
C VAL A 89 3.26 9.66 10.69
N ASP A 90 2.74 10.88 10.77
CA ASP A 90 2.73 11.84 9.67
C ASP A 90 4.12 12.41 9.33
N GLU A 91 5.02 12.50 10.31
CA GLU A 91 6.44 12.83 10.11
C GLU A 91 7.17 11.82 9.21
N LYS A 92 6.61 10.61 9.04
CA LYS A 92 7.18 9.56 8.19
C LYS A 92 6.63 9.57 6.75
N PHE A 93 5.66 10.42 6.42
CA PHE A 93 5.11 10.50 5.07
C PHE A 93 6.15 10.85 4.00
N PRO A 94 7.13 11.76 4.23
CA PRO A 94 8.18 12.00 3.24
C PRO A 94 9.03 10.77 2.97
N TYR A 95 9.37 10.00 4.02
CA TYR A 95 10.10 8.75 3.87
C TYR A 95 9.30 7.71 3.08
N LEU A 96 8.01 7.52 3.41
CA LEU A 96 7.13 6.62 2.67
C LEU A 96 7.01 7.02 1.19
N TYR A 97 6.80 8.31 0.94
CA TYR A 97 6.68 8.85 -0.41
C TYR A 97 7.96 8.63 -1.22
N LEU A 98 9.13 8.95 -0.66
CA LEU A 98 10.41 8.74 -1.36
C LEU A 98 10.70 7.25 -1.61
N ASN A 99 10.29 6.35 -0.71
CA ASN A 99 10.34 4.91 -1.00
C ASN A 99 9.41 4.54 -2.16
N ALA A 100 8.20 5.10 -2.20
CA ALA A 100 7.29 4.90 -3.32
C ALA A 100 7.90 5.39 -4.63
N VAL A 101 8.61 6.52 -4.63
CA VAL A 101 9.28 7.09 -5.81
C VAL A 101 10.46 6.23 -6.27
N GLU A 102 11.40 5.94 -5.37
CA GLU A 102 12.75 5.46 -5.72
C GLU A 102 12.95 3.95 -5.51
N ALA A 103 12.28 3.36 -4.52
CA ALA A 103 12.65 2.07 -3.96
C ALA A 103 11.63 0.95 -4.25
N MET A 104 10.34 1.28 -4.33
CA MET A 104 9.29 0.33 -4.62
C MET A 104 9.25 0.06 -6.13
N PRO A 105 9.42 -1.19 -6.60
CA PRO A 105 9.56 -1.46 -8.04
C PRO A 105 8.24 -1.39 -8.82
N GLU A 106 7.10 -1.51 -8.15
CA GLU A 106 5.80 -1.60 -8.82
C GLU A 106 5.44 -0.28 -9.51
N PRO A 107 4.89 -0.34 -10.74
CA PRO A 107 4.55 0.86 -11.50
C PRO A 107 3.46 1.70 -10.83
N THR A 108 2.59 1.08 -10.03
CA THR A 108 1.58 1.79 -9.25
C THR A 108 1.80 1.57 -7.77
N VAL A 109 1.78 2.65 -6.98
CA VAL A 109 1.76 2.61 -5.52
C VAL A 109 0.51 3.34 -5.02
N VAL A 110 -0.28 2.68 -4.18
CA VAL A 110 -1.45 3.27 -3.52
C VAL A 110 -1.16 3.39 -2.04
N ILE A 111 -1.16 4.61 -1.52
CA ILE A 111 -1.00 4.91 -0.10
C ILE A 111 -2.38 5.25 0.45
N ILE A 112 -2.85 4.47 1.42
CA ILE A 112 -4.13 4.69 2.09
C ILE A 112 -3.87 5.36 3.43
N VAL A 113 -4.41 6.57 3.63
CA VAL A 113 -4.27 7.36 4.86
C VAL A 113 -5.65 7.62 5.45
N ASP A 114 -5.88 7.17 6.68
CA ASP A 114 -7.18 7.35 7.35
C ASP A 114 -7.05 7.31 8.90
N GLY A 115 -8.17 7.47 9.60
CA GLY A 115 -8.28 7.46 11.06
C GLY A 115 -8.39 8.86 11.67
N GLY A 116 -8.21 9.93 10.88
CA GLY A 116 -8.43 11.32 11.27
C GLY A 116 -7.42 11.93 12.26
N GLY A 117 -6.41 11.17 12.69
CA GLY A 117 -5.42 11.61 13.68
C GLY A 117 -4.14 12.22 13.10
N ALA A 118 -3.86 12.04 11.81
CA ALA A 118 -2.71 12.66 11.14
C ALA A 118 -2.93 14.17 10.96
N LYS A 119 -1.87 15.00 11.05
CA LYS A 119 -2.02 16.45 10.83
C LYS A 119 -2.47 16.71 9.39
N ALA A 120 -3.50 17.54 9.23
CA ALA A 120 -4.05 17.88 7.92
C ALA A 120 -2.98 18.37 6.94
N HIS A 121 -2.04 19.21 7.39
CA HIS A 121 -0.95 19.70 6.55
C HIS A 121 -0.03 18.60 6.01
N ALA A 122 0.23 17.55 6.79
CA ALA A 122 1.08 16.44 6.36
C ALA A 122 0.36 15.54 5.33
N VAL A 123 -0.94 15.29 5.54
CA VAL A 123 -1.76 14.56 4.55
C VAL A 123 -1.89 15.35 3.26
N ASN A 124 -2.13 16.67 3.36
CA ASN A 124 -2.20 17.56 2.20
C ASN A 124 -0.88 17.63 1.44
N TRP A 125 0.25 17.70 2.16
CA TRP A 125 1.57 17.62 1.55
C TRP A 125 1.76 16.32 0.79
N LEU A 126 1.40 15.17 1.39
CA LEU A 126 1.56 13.86 0.74
C LEU A 126 0.70 13.73 -0.53
N ARG A 127 -0.56 14.21 -0.49
CA ARG A 127 -1.44 14.27 -1.67
C ARG A 127 -0.85 15.16 -2.75
N ALA A 128 -0.46 16.39 -2.41
CA ALA A 128 0.15 17.32 -3.34
C ALA A 128 1.46 16.77 -3.93
N ALA A 129 2.26 16.06 -3.14
CA ALA A 129 3.49 15.43 -3.62
C ALA A 129 3.20 14.38 -4.71
N ALA A 130 2.21 13.51 -4.46
CA ALA A 130 1.79 12.50 -5.42
C ALA A 130 1.14 13.11 -6.68
N GLU A 131 0.26 14.10 -6.53
CA GLU A 131 -0.42 14.79 -7.62
C GLU A 131 0.56 15.55 -8.52
N ASN A 132 1.50 16.29 -7.92
CA ASN A 132 2.52 17.03 -8.66
C ASN A 132 3.72 16.17 -9.06
N ARG A 133 3.68 14.86 -8.78
CA ARG A 133 4.72 13.90 -9.12
C ARG A 133 6.12 14.32 -8.64
N LEU A 134 6.22 14.89 -7.43
CA LEU A 134 7.48 15.38 -6.89
C LEU A 134 8.54 14.28 -6.91
N TYR A 135 9.71 14.56 -7.47
CA TYR A 135 10.85 13.63 -7.61
C TYR A 135 10.61 12.40 -8.51
N VAL A 136 9.43 12.23 -9.11
CA VAL A 136 9.14 11.06 -9.95
C VAL A 136 9.78 11.19 -11.32
N ALA A 137 10.96 10.61 -11.50
CA ALA A 137 11.66 10.59 -12.78
C ALA A 137 11.00 9.65 -13.82
N ASN A 138 10.45 8.51 -13.38
CA ASN A 138 9.83 7.53 -14.26
C ASN A 138 8.40 7.98 -14.67
N PRO A 139 8.12 8.27 -15.95
CA PRO A 139 6.80 8.73 -16.38
C PRO A 139 5.69 7.71 -16.15
N SER A 140 6.00 6.41 -16.21
CA SER A 140 5.05 5.32 -16.01
C SER A 140 4.72 5.04 -14.54
N LYS A 141 5.49 5.62 -13.61
CA LYS A 141 5.25 5.48 -12.17
C LYS A 141 4.03 6.31 -11.75
N SER A 142 3.06 5.68 -11.11
CA SER A 142 1.87 6.32 -10.55
C SER A 142 1.83 6.13 -9.04
N ILE A 143 1.70 7.22 -8.30
CA ILE A 143 1.52 7.21 -6.84
C ILE A 143 0.17 7.83 -6.54
N ARG A 144 -0.67 7.14 -5.77
CA ARG A 144 -2.02 7.61 -5.39
C ARG A 144 -2.14 7.66 -3.88
N VAL A 145 -2.78 8.70 -3.37
CA VAL A 145 -2.99 8.88 -1.92
C VAL A 145 -4.50 8.97 -1.69
N LEU A 146 -5.06 7.97 -1.02
CA LEU A 146 -6.51 7.80 -0.85
C LEU A 146 -6.85 7.70 0.64
N ASP A 147 -8.07 8.06 1.02
CA ASP A 147 -8.65 7.57 2.28
C ASP A 147 -9.33 6.20 2.05
N SER A 148 -9.90 5.59 3.10
CA SER A 148 -10.54 4.28 2.96
C SER A 148 -11.70 4.28 1.97
N THR A 149 -12.49 5.36 1.92
CA THR A 149 -13.64 5.47 1.00
C THR A 149 -13.16 5.63 -0.45
N GLY A 150 -12.17 6.48 -0.68
CA GLY A 150 -11.52 6.68 -1.97
C GLY A 150 -10.85 5.40 -2.45
N PHE A 151 -10.22 4.63 -1.56
CA PHE A 151 -9.66 3.33 -1.88
C PHE A 151 -10.73 2.34 -2.35
N VAL A 152 -11.85 2.20 -1.63
CA VAL A 152 -12.93 1.27 -2.01
C VAL A 152 -13.48 1.64 -3.39
N ARG A 153 -13.73 2.93 -3.66
CA ARG A 153 -14.18 3.40 -4.99
C ARG A 153 -13.16 3.07 -6.07
N TRP A 154 -11.91 3.49 -5.87
CA TRP A 154 -10.82 3.22 -6.81
C TRP A 154 -10.66 1.73 -7.10
N ALA A 155 -10.71 0.88 -6.08
CA ALA A 155 -10.57 -0.55 -6.23
C ALA A 155 -11.75 -1.16 -7.01
N ASN A 156 -12.98 -0.71 -6.74
CA ASN A 156 -14.15 -1.18 -7.49
C ASN A 156 -14.12 -0.76 -8.97
N ASP A 157 -13.51 0.37 -9.30
CA ASP A 157 -13.36 0.80 -10.69
C ASP A 157 -12.20 0.07 -11.39
N VAL A 158 -11.08 -0.11 -10.68
CA VAL A 158 -9.83 -0.59 -11.28
C VAL A 158 -9.74 -2.12 -11.30
N LEU A 159 -10.06 -2.79 -10.19
CA LEU A 159 -9.86 -4.25 -10.09
C LEU A 159 -10.64 -5.03 -11.18
N PRO A 160 -11.89 -4.72 -11.53
CA PRO A 160 -12.59 -5.41 -12.62
C PRO A 160 -11.91 -5.26 -13.99
N THR A 161 -11.18 -4.17 -14.21
CA THR A 161 -10.46 -3.88 -15.47
C THR A 161 -9.03 -4.42 -15.50
N LEU A 162 -8.52 -4.92 -14.37
CA LEU A 162 -7.22 -5.54 -14.28
C LEU A 162 -7.33 -7.01 -14.73
N GLY A 163 -7.30 -7.22 -16.05
CA GLY A 163 -7.31 -8.50 -16.73
C GLY A 163 -6.73 -8.36 -18.13
#